data_AF-A0AAE9IX30-F1
#
_entry.id   AF-A0AAE9IX30-F1
#
_cell.length_a   1.000
_cell.length_b   1.000
_cell.length_c   1.000
_cell.angle_alpha   90.00
_cell.angle_beta   90.00
_cell.angle_gamma   90.00
#
_symmetry.space_group_name_H-M   'P 1'
#
loop_
_entity.id
_entity.type
_entity.pdbx_description
1 polymer ?
#
loop_
_entity_poly.entity_id
_entity_poly.type
_entity_poly.pdbx_seq_one_letter_code
_entity_poly.pdbx_strand_id
1 'polypeptide(L)'
;MHRPSLLVLLSVLIATHAFVAPPSQATLACLTCIATVKGLEPRVLNEGDDVAKHEVKALCLKEAPTPAAEASCEEYGDDEVEVIIDLIKKDVPPKTICQQLKKC
;
A
#
# COMPACT_ATOMS: atom_id res chain seq x y z
N MET A 1 -14.45 43.56 -18.02
CA MET A 1 -14.45 43.84 -16.56
C MET A 1 -15.46 42.91 -15.88
N HIS A 2 -15.14 41.62 -15.76
CA HIS A 2 -15.89 40.67 -14.92
C HIS A 2 -14.97 40.35 -13.75
N ARG A 3 -15.32 40.86 -12.56
CA ARG A 3 -14.58 40.63 -11.31
C ARG A 3 -14.54 39.13 -11.03
N PRO A 4 -13.36 38.47 -11.06
CA PRO A 4 -13.28 37.09 -10.60
C PRO A 4 -13.54 37.11 -9.08
N SER A 5 -14.60 36.42 -8.67
CA SER A 5 -14.96 36.22 -7.27
C SER A 5 -13.75 35.72 -6.49
N LEU A 6 -13.39 36.48 -5.44
CA LEU A 6 -12.32 36.22 -4.47
C LEU A 6 -12.32 34.79 -3.87
N LEU A 7 -13.41 34.04 -4.04
CA LEU A 7 -13.61 32.68 -3.55
C LEU A 7 -12.81 31.60 -4.31
N VAL A 8 -12.41 31.86 -5.56
CA VAL A 8 -11.66 30.86 -6.37
C VAL A 8 -10.17 30.85 -6.02
N LEU A 9 -9.65 31.88 -5.33
CA LEU A 9 -8.24 32.01 -4.98
C LEU A 9 -7.86 31.35 -3.63
N LEU A 10 -8.82 30.81 -2.88
CA LEU A 10 -8.59 30.22 -1.55
C LEU A 10 -8.39 28.70 -1.52
N SER A 11 -8.57 28.00 -2.64
CA SER A 11 -8.37 26.54 -2.73
C SER A 11 -6.94 26.11 -3.08
N VAL A 12 -6.03 27.05 -3.41
CA VAL A 12 -4.65 26.73 -3.81
C VAL A 12 -3.65 26.79 -2.63
N LEU A 13 -4.10 27.10 -1.41
CA LEU A 13 -3.23 27.27 -0.23
C LEU A 13 -3.13 26.07 0.70
N ILE A 14 -3.62 24.89 0.30
CA ILE A 14 -3.46 23.68 1.10
C ILE A 14 -2.58 22.64 0.39
N ALA A 15 -1.40 23.10 0.01
CA ALA A 15 -0.28 22.27 -0.44
C ALA A 15 0.50 21.59 0.71
N THR A 16 -0.04 21.55 1.94
CA THR A 16 0.60 20.85 3.08
C THR A 16 -0.42 20.14 3.97
N HIS A 17 -1.49 19.58 3.40
CA HIS A 17 -2.21 18.55 4.13
C HIS A 17 -1.30 17.33 4.25
N ALA A 18 -0.64 17.20 5.40
CA ALA A 18 -0.41 15.88 5.94
C ALA A 18 -1.79 15.21 5.97
N PHE A 19 -2.06 14.35 5.00
CA PHE A 19 -3.20 13.45 5.02
C PHE A 19 -2.88 12.44 6.13
N VAL A 20 -3.11 12.88 7.37
CA VAL A 20 -3.00 12.01 8.54
C VAL A 20 -4.18 11.06 8.41
N ALA A 21 -3.92 9.91 7.81
CA ALA A 21 -4.88 8.82 7.79
C ALA A 21 -5.34 8.57 9.24
N PRO A 22 -6.65 8.39 9.49
CA PRO A 22 -7.12 8.05 10.82
C PRO A 22 -6.33 6.85 11.37
N PRO A 23 -6.03 6.80 12.67
CA PRO A 23 -5.22 5.72 13.25
C PRO A 23 -5.79 4.32 12.95
N SER A 24 -7.12 4.21 12.80
CA SER A 24 -7.80 2.98 12.38
C SER A 24 -7.45 2.54 10.95
N GLN A 25 -7.32 3.49 10.00
CA GLN A 25 -7.00 3.19 8.61
C GLN A 25 -5.53 2.80 8.45
N ALA A 26 -4.62 3.49 9.14
CA ALA A 26 -3.20 3.10 9.18
C ALA A 26 -2.99 1.71 9.78
N THR A 27 -3.74 1.38 10.84
CA THR A 27 -3.71 0.04 11.46
C THR A 27 -4.21 -1.02 10.48
N LEU A 28 -5.27 -0.73 9.72
CA LEU A 28 -5.84 -1.67 8.76
C LEU A 28 -4.90 -1.94 7.58
N ALA A 29 -4.33 -0.87 6.99
CA ALA A 29 -3.33 -0.98 5.93
C ALA A 29 -2.13 -1.83 6.37
N CYS A 30 -1.68 -1.65 7.62
CA CYS A 30 -0.59 -2.42 8.20
C CYS A 30 -0.94 -3.92 8.31
N LEU A 31 -2.12 -4.25 8.83
CA LEU A 31 -2.57 -5.64 8.96
C LEU A 31 -2.76 -6.32 7.60
N THR A 32 -3.38 -5.64 6.63
CA THR A 32 -3.57 -6.15 5.27
C THR A 32 -2.23 -6.35 4.55
N CYS A 33 -1.28 -5.42 4.70
CA CYS A 33 0.07 -5.61 4.17
C CYS A 33 0.75 -6.84 4.76
N ILE A 34 0.73 -7.00 6.09
CA ILE A 34 1.37 -8.15 6.76
C ILE A 34 0.76 -9.48 6.28
N ALA A 35 -0.56 -9.54 6.14
CA ALA A 35 -1.25 -10.73 5.66
C ALA A 35 -0.89 -11.03 4.19
N THR A 36 -0.83 -10.00 3.34
CA THR A 36 -0.40 -10.10 1.94
C THR A 36 1.01 -10.67 1.84
N VAL A 37 1.98 -10.10 2.57
CA VAL A 37 3.38 -10.53 2.55
C VAL A 37 3.51 -11.98 3.03
N LYS A 38 2.79 -12.38 4.09
CA LYS A 38 2.75 -13.77 4.56
C LYS A 38 2.19 -14.73 3.52
N GLY A 39 1.14 -14.33 2.79
CA GLY A 39 0.58 -15.14 1.71
C GLY A 39 1.51 -15.25 0.50
N LEU A 40 2.34 -14.23 0.29
CA LEU A 40 3.25 -14.14 -0.85
C LEU A 40 4.57 -14.89 -0.63
N GLU A 41 5.05 -14.97 0.60
CA GLU A 41 6.28 -15.67 0.98
C GLU A 41 6.42 -17.08 0.37
N PRO A 42 5.45 -18.01 0.48
CA PRO A 42 5.56 -19.32 -0.16
C PRO A 42 5.57 -19.26 -1.69
N ARG A 43 4.97 -18.24 -2.32
CA ARG A 43 4.98 -18.07 -3.78
C ARG A 43 6.37 -17.67 -4.26
N VAL A 44 6.97 -16.68 -3.59
CA VAL A 44 8.35 -16.23 -3.88
C VAL A 44 9.35 -17.36 -3.72
N LEU A 45 9.25 -18.13 -2.63
CA LEU A 45 10.23 -19.15 -2.30
C LEU A 45 10.09 -20.45 -3.11
N ASN A 46 8.88 -20.79 -3.58
CA ASN A 46 8.63 -22.10 -4.22
C ASN A 46 8.22 -22.01 -5.71
N GLU A 47 7.64 -20.89 -6.15
CA GLU A 47 7.03 -20.74 -7.47
C GLU A 47 7.77 -19.72 -8.35
N GLY A 48 8.60 -18.87 -7.74
CA GLY A 48 9.46 -17.91 -8.42
C GLY A 48 8.89 -16.49 -8.45
N ASP A 49 9.77 -15.53 -8.73
CA ASP A 49 9.47 -14.10 -8.66
C ASP A 49 8.34 -13.69 -9.61
N ASP A 50 8.29 -14.21 -10.84
CA ASP A 50 7.26 -13.85 -11.83
C ASP A 50 5.85 -14.25 -11.38
N VAL A 51 5.70 -15.43 -10.76
CA VAL A 51 4.42 -15.87 -10.18
C VAL A 51 4.03 -14.94 -9.04
N ALA A 52 4.97 -14.64 -8.14
CA ALA A 52 4.74 -13.75 -7.01
C ALA A 52 4.30 -12.33 -7.45
N LYS A 53 4.91 -11.78 -8.51
CA LYS A 53 4.54 -10.45 -9.03
C LYS A 53 3.06 -10.34 -9.39
N HIS A 54 2.50 -11.40 -9.99
CA HIS A 54 1.08 -11.42 -10.38
C HIS A 54 0.12 -11.72 -9.23
N GLU A 55 0.61 -12.28 -8.12
CA GLU A 55 -0.22 -12.71 -6.99
C GLU A 55 -0.36 -11.64 -5.89
N VAL A 56 0.53 -10.64 -5.80
CA VAL A 56 0.51 -9.64 -4.70
C VAL A 56 -0.84 -8.96 -4.57
N LYS A 57 -1.39 -8.48 -5.69
CA LYS A 57 -2.67 -7.78 -5.72
C LYS A 57 -3.82 -8.70 -5.32
N ALA A 58 -3.85 -9.93 -5.85
CA ALA A 58 -4.90 -10.90 -5.56
C ALA A 58 -4.89 -11.30 -4.07
N LEU A 59 -3.72 -11.52 -3.51
CA LEU A 59 -3.54 -11.78 -2.08
C LEU A 59 -3.96 -10.58 -1.24
N CYS A 60 -3.58 -9.36 -1.62
CA CYS A 60 -4.01 -8.18 -0.87
C CYS A 60 -5.53 -8.01 -0.86
N LEU A 61 -6.18 -8.13 -2.02
CA LEU A 61 -7.63 -8.01 -2.12
C LEU A 61 -8.35 -9.08 -1.29
N LYS A 62 -7.80 -10.30 -1.23
CA LYS A 62 -8.33 -11.37 -0.38
C LYS A 62 -8.24 -11.05 1.11
N GLU A 63 -7.18 -10.36 1.53
CA GLU A 63 -6.91 -10.01 2.93
C GLU A 63 -7.42 -8.61 3.30
N ALA A 64 -8.11 -7.91 2.38
CA ALA A 64 -8.66 -6.58 2.59
C ALA A 64 -10.11 -6.67 3.12
N PRO A 65 -10.36 -6.38 4.41
CA PRO A 65 -11.69 -6.58 5.00
C PRO A 65 -12.65 -5.40 4.74
N THR A 66 -12.20 -4.34 4.06
CA THR A 66 -13.00 -3.14 3.80
C THR A 66 -12.65 -2.53 2.44
N PRO A 67 -13.56 -1.75 1.82
CA PRO A 67 -13.26 -1.03 0.58
C PRO A 67 -12.05 -0.10 0.67
N ALA A 68 -11.76 0.45 1.85
CA ALA A 68 -10.58 1.28 2.06
C ALA A 68 -9.27 0.47 2.01
N ALA A 69 -9.30 -0.77 2.50
CA ALA A 69 -8.16 -1.69 2.40
C ALA A 69 -8.00 -2.21 0.97
N GLU A 70 -9.10 -2.47 0.26
CA GLU A 70 -9.07 -2.84 -1.16
C GLU A 70 -8.43 -1.72 -2.00
N ALA A 71 -8.80 -0.46 -1.73
CA ALA A 71 -8.18 0.69 -2.40
C ALA A 71 -6.66 0.77 -2.16
N SER A 72 -6.18 0.43 -0.95
CA SER A 72 -4.73 0.37 -0.68
C SER A 72 -4.01 -0.77 -1.42
N CYS A 73 -4.73 -1.80 -1.86
CA CYS A 73 -4.19 -2.86 -2.69
C CYS A 73 -3.95 -2.40 -4.13
N GLU A 74 -4.75 -1.45 -4.61
CA GLU A 74 -4.57 -0.81 -5.92
C GLU A 74 -3.33 0.10 -5.94
N GLU A 75 -2.83 0.50 -4.77
CA GLU A 75 -1.62 1.32 -4.64
C GLU A 75 -0.31 0.52 -4.76
N TYR A 76 -0.36 -0.81 -4.76
CA TYR A 76 0.85 -1.61 -5.04
C TYR A 76 1.29 -1.41 -6.48
N GLY A 77 2.34 -0.60 -6.66
CA GLY A 77 3.05 -0.46 -7.94
C GLY A 77 4.06 -1.59 -8.16
N ASP A 78 4.50 -1.73 -9.41
CA ASP A 78 5.49 -2.74 -9.81
C ASP A 78 6.77 -2.66 -8.96
N ASP A 79 7.26 -1.44 -8.68
CA ASP A 79 8.45 -1.22 -7.85
C ASP A 79 8.23 -1.69 -6.39
N GLU A 80 7.06 -1.44 -5.80
CA GLU A 80 6.74 -1.91 -4.44
C GLU A 80 6.69 -3.43 -4.39
N VAL A 81 6.11 -4.05 -5.42
CA VAL A 81 6.04 -5.50 -5.57
C VAL A 81 7.43 -6.12 -5.67
N GLU A 82 8.33 -5.52 -6.46
CA GLU A 82 9.72 -5.97 -6.56
C GLU A 82 10.47 -5.86 -5.23
N VAL A 83 10.27 -4.76 -4.50
CA VAL A 83 10.84 -4.57 -3.16
C VAL A 83 10.34 -5.63 -2.18
N ILE A 84 9.03 -5.95 -2.20
CA ILE A 84 8.47 -7.01 -1.35
C ILE A 84 9.15 -8.34 -1.63
N ILE A 85 9.27 -8.72 -2.90
CA ILE A 85 9.88 -9.99 -3.33
C ILE A 85 11.34 -10.07 -2.89
N ASP A 86 12.13 -9.02 -3.13
CA ASP A 86 13.54 -8.97 -2.72
C ASP A 86 13.71 -9.07 -1.20
N LEU A 87 12.87 -8.36 -0.43
CA LEU A 87 12.91 -8.41 1.03
C LEU A 87 12.48 -9.78 1.59
N ILE A 88 11.50 -10.44 0.97
CA ILE A 88 11.11 -11.83 1.31
C ILE A 88 12.30 -12.78 1.09
N LYS A 89 13.01 -12.66 -0.04
CA LYS A 89 14.19 -13.51 -0.35
C LYS A 89 15.35 -13.28 0.63
N LYS A 90 15.39 -12.11 1.25
CA LYS A 90 16.35 -11.73 2.31
C LYS A 90 15.88 -12.14 3.71
N ASP A 91 14.79 -12.89 3.83
CA ASP A 91 14.20 -13.33 5.11
C ASP A 91 13.83 -12.16 6.04
N VAL A 92 13.42 -11.04 5.45
CA VAL A 92 13.00 -9.87 6.22
C VAL A 92 11.60 -10.12 6.77
N PRO A 93 11.36 -9.91 8.09
CA PRO A 93 10.05 -10.18 8.68
C PRO A 93 8.92 -9.35 8.04
N PRO A 94 7.71 -9.91 7.85
CA PRO A 94 6.59 -9.24 7.17
C PRO A 94 6.25 -7.84 7.73
N LYS A 95 6.31 -7.68 9.06
CA LYS A 95 6.08 -6.38 9.71
C LYS A 95 7.12 -5.34 9.30
N THR A 96 8.39 -5.73 9.21
CA THR A 96 9.49 -4.85 8.80
C THR A 96 9.39 -4.48 7.32
N ILE A 97 8.95 -5.40 6.47
CA ILE A 97 8.65 -5.11 5.05
C ILE A 97 7.56 -4.03 4.97
N CYS A 98 6.45 -4.21 5.67
CA CYS A 98 5.33 -3.25 5.65
C CYS A 98 5.68 -1.87 6.24
N GLN A 99 6.60 -1.81 7.19
CA GLN A 99 7.17 -0.54 7.69
C GLN A 99 8.02 0.17 6.62
N GLN A 100 8.81 -0.58 5.84
CA GLN A 100 9.59 0.01 4.75
C GLN A 100 8.70 0.55 3.63
N LEU A 101 7.55 -0.10 3.38
CA LEU A 101 6.52 0.35 2.44
C LEU A 101 5.64 1.48 2.99
N LYS A 102 5.85 1.93 4.23
CA LYS A 102 5.03 2.95 4.91
C LYS A 102 3.54 2.59 5.00
N LYS A 103 3.22 1.30 4.94
CA LYS A 103 1.87 0.76 5.21
C LYS A 103 1.71 0.42 6.70
N CYS A 104 2.84 0.28 7.40
CA CYS A 104 3.05 0.41 8.84
C CYS A 104 4.15 1.48 9.06
#